data_AF-A0A927YKX2-F1
#
_entry.id   AF-A0A927YKX2-F1
#
_cell.length_a   1.000
_cell.length_b   1.000
_cell.length_c   1.000
_cell.angle_alpha   90.00
_cell.angle_beta   90.00
_cell.angle_gamma   90.00
#
_symmetry.space_group_name_H-M   'P 1'
#
loop_
_entity.id
_entity.type
_entity.pdbx_description
1 polymer ?
#
loop_
_entity_poly.entity_id
_entity_poly.type
_entity_poly.pdbx_seq_one_letter_code
_entity_poly.pdbx_strand_id
1 'polypeptide(L)'
;MRYIIYGTTCFMICIFFLQLLLCVDARNARADELKQGVRLAVRTTLEAVLEERLDSSEEMEVFFRERLEELITSDSRLQVRFLEAECKKGVLSVIVEESFRYPFGKKGSLTEKQTAVIDYEIQEE
;
A
#
# COMPACT_ATOMS: atom_id res chain seq x y z
N MET A 1 42.80 17.00 24.07
CA MET A 1 42.57 15.89 23.11
C MET A 1 41.38 15.00 23.50
N ARG A 2 41.28 14.51 24.75
CA ARG A 2 40.13 13.67 25.20
C ARG A 2 38.74 14.27 24.91
N TYR A 3 38.53 15.55 25.19
CA TYR A 3 37.25 16.22 24.91
C TYR A 3 36.93 16.37 23.41
N ILE A 4 37.96 16.50 22.56
CA ILE A 4 37.80 16.55 21.11
C ILE A 4 37.34 15.17 20.60
N ILE A 5 37.89 14.08 21.15
CA ILE A 5 37.49 12.71 20.83
C ILE A 5 36.04 12.46 21.25
N TYR A 6 35.63 12.84 22.47
CA TYR A 6 34.24 12.70 22.89
C TYR A 6 33.28 13.54 22.05
N GLY A 7 33.67 14.76 21.66
CA GLY A 7 32.88 15.62 20.79
C GLY A 7 32.68 15.02 19.40
N THR A 8 33.73 14.51 18.76
CA THR A 8 33.64 13.90 17.42
C THR A 8 32.86 12.59 17.46
N THR A 9 33.04 11.76 18.50
CA THR A 9 32.24 10.54 18.67
C THR A 9 30.76 10.85 18.85
N CYS A 10 30.41 11.85 19.66
CA CYS A 10 29.02 12.28 19.85
C CYS A 10 28.40 12.79 18.53
N PHE A 11 29.14 13.60 17.78
CA PHE A 11 28.69 14.12 16.49
C PHE A 11 28.44 13.01 15.46
N MET A 12 29.32 12.00 15.39
CA MET A 12 29.12 10.82 14.53
C MET A 12 27.86 10.03 14.91
N ILE A 13 27.61 9.84 16.20
CA ILE A 13 26.39 9.16 16.68
C ILE A 13 25.14 9.94 16.26
N CYS A 14 25.14 11.27 16.39
CA CYS A 14 24.02 12.11 15.94
C CYS A 14 23.74 11.97 14.44
N ILE A 15 24.79 11.91 13.61
CA ILE A 15 24.63 11.70 12.16
C ILE A 15 23.98 10.34 11.87
N PHE A 16 24.43 9.27 12.54
CA PHE A 16 23.82 7.95 12.38
C PHE A 16 22.35 7.92 12.81
N PHE A 17 22.01 8.59 13.91
CA PHE A 17 20.61 8.73 14.34
C PHE A 17 19.76 9.45 13.31
N LEU A 18 20.26 10.55 12.73
CA LEU A 18 19.56 11.28 11.68
C LEU A 18 19.33 10.41 10.44
N GLN A 19 20.33 9.64 10.01
CA GLN A 19 20.20 8.69 8.90
C GLN A 19 19.16 7.61 9.20
N LEU A 20 19.11 7.11 10.43
CA LEU A 20 18.13 6.11 10.85
C LEU A 20 16.71 6.68 10.79
N LEU A 21 16.49 7.90 11.28
CA LEU A 21 15.19 8.57 11.23
C LEU A 21 14.71 8.74 9.79
N LEU A 22 15.56 9.24 8.88
CA LEU A 22 15.21 9.37 7.46
C LEU A 22 14.85 8.03 6.81
N CYS A 23 15.54 6.95 7.19
CA CYS A 23 15.25 5.62 6.67
C CYS A 23 13.91 5.08 7.16
N VAL A 24 13.57 5.31 8.43
CA VAL A 24 12.29 4.93 9.03
C VAL A 24 11.15 5.74 8.41
N ASP A 25 11.32 7.05 8.27
CA ASP A 25 10.30 7.93 7.71
C ASP A 25 10.00 7.58 6.25
N ALA A 26 11.04 7.33 5.43
CA ALA A 26 10.86 6.86 4.06
C ALA A 26 10.12 5.51 3.99
N ARG A 27 10.37 4.59 4.93
CA ARG A 27 9.64 3.31 4.99
C ARG A 27 8.18 3.52 5.40
N ASN A 28 7.92 4.38 6.37
CA ASN A 28 6.57 4.67 6.84
C ASN A 28 5.76 5.35 5.75
N ALA A 29 6.33 6.35 5.07
CA ALA A 29 5.68 7.02 3.95
C ALA A 29 5.27 6.03 2.85
N ARG A 30 6.14 5.07 2.50
CA ARG A 30 5.81 4.00 1.53
C ARG A 30 4.72 3.06 2.02
N ALA A 31 4.76 2.67 3.30
CA ALA A 31 3.72 1.83 3.88
C ALA A 31 2.36 2.53 3.89
N ASP A 32 2.33 3.82 4.21
CA ASP A 32 1.12 4.63 4.19
C ASP A 32 0.60 4.84 2.77
N GLU A 33 1.48 5.10 1.79
CA GLU A 33 1.13 5.18 0.36
C GLU A 33 0.49 3.88 -0.13
N LEU A 34 1.12 2.73 0.12
CA LEU A 34 0.60 1.42 -0.26
C LEU A 34 -0.76 1.15 0.39
N LYS A 35 -0.87 1.40 1.69
CA LYS A 35 -2.11 1.18 2.45
C LYS A 35 -3.25 2.06 1.95
N GLN A 36 -3.00 3.35 1.75
CA GLN A 36 -4.02 4.27 1.25
C GLN A 36 -4.39 3.98 -0.20
N GLY A 37 -3.41 3.67 -1.05
CA GLY A 37 -3.62 3.30 -2.45
C GLY A 37 -4.48 2.04 -2.58
N VAL A 38 -4.13 0.97 -1.86
CA VAL A 38 -4.91 -0.28 -1.84
C VAL A 38 -6.31 -0.04 -1.31
N ARG A 39 -6.46 0.70 -0.20
CA ARG A 39 -7.78 0.98 0.38
C ARG A 39 -8.66 1.79 -0.59
N LEU A 40 -8.08 2.79 -1.24
CA LEU A 40 -8.81 3.63 -2.18
C LEU A 40 -9.18 2.85 -3.45
N ALA A 41 -8.27 2.05 -3.99
CA ALA A 41 -8.54 1.15 -5.12
C ALA A 41 -9.66 0.15 -4.80
N VAL A 42 -9.63 -0.50 -3.62
CA VAL A 42 -10.71 -1.42 -3.20
C VAL A 42 -12.04 -0.67 -3.13
N ARG A 43 -12.05 0.53 -2.55
CA ARG A 43 -13.27 1.33 -2.39
C ARG A 43 -13.84 1.76 -3.75
N THR A 44 -13.02 2.31 -4.64
CA THR A 44 -13.49 2.76 -5.96
C THR A 44 -13.96 1.60 -6.82
N THR A 45 -13.33 0.43 -6.71
CA THR A 45 -13.81 -0.79 -7.36
C THR A 45 -15.18 -1.21 -6.83
N LEU A 46 -15.39 -1.23 -5.52
CA LEU A 46 -16.69 -1.57 -4.94
C LEU A 46 -17.78 -0.52 -5.25
N GLU A 47 -17.43 0.77 -5.27
CA GLU A 47 -18.33 1.84 -5.72
C GLU A 47 -18.75 1.62 -7.19
N ALA A 48 -17.84 1.21 -8.07
CA ALA A 48 -18.17 0.87 -9.45
C ALA A 48 -19.09 -0.37 -9.58
N VAL A 49 -18.99 -1.34 -8.67
CA VAL A 49 -19.92 -2.48 -8.60
C VAL A 49 -21.31 -2.02 -8.15
N LEU A 50 -21.40 -1.11 -7.17
CA LEU A 50 -22.67 -0.51 -6.72
C LEU A 50 -23.36 0.31 -7.82
N GLU A 51 -22.59 1.01 -8.66
CA GLU A 51 -23.10 1.76 -9.81
C GLU A 51 -23.47 0.87 -11.01
N GLU A 52 -23.50 -0.46 -10.86
CA GLU A 52 -23.76 -1.44 -11.93
C GLU A 52 -22.81 -1.28 -13.14
N ARG A 53 -21.58 -0.81 -12.91
CA ARG A 53 -20.56 -0.65 -13.96
C ARG A 53 -19.70 -1.89 -14.19
N LEU A 54 -19.80 -2.88 -13.30
CA LEU A 54 -18.98 -4.09 -13.30
C LEU A 54 -19.87 -5.31 -13.05
N ASP A 55 -19.93 -6.22 -14.03
CA ASP A 55 -20.84 -7.37 -14.00
C ASP A 55 -20.13 -8.70 -13.72
N SER A 56 -18.81 -8.73 -13.90
CA SER A 56 -17.98 -9.94 -13.72
C SER A 56 -16.86 -9.73 -12.70
N SER A 57 -16.53 -10.79 -11.97
CA SER A 57 -15.36 -10.82 -11.08
C SER A 57 -14.07 -10.48 -11.83
N GLU A 58 -13.95 -10.90 -13.10
CA GLU A 58 -12.76 -10.58 -13.92
C GLU A 58 -12.64 -9.07 -14.19
N GLU A 59 -13.75 -8.40 -14.48
CA GLU A 59 -13.77 -6.94 -14.68
C GLU A 59 -13.43 -6.21 -13.38
N MET A 60 -13.91 -6.72 -12.24
CA MET A 60 -13.58 -6.19 -10.92
C MET A 60 -12.06 -6.27 -10.65
N GLU A 61 -11.42 -7.41 -10.95
CA GLU A 61 -9.98 -7.60 -10.78
C GLU A 61 -9.16 -6.68 -11.69
N VAL A 62 -9.57 -6.53 -12.95
CA VAL A 62 -8.92 -5.64 -13.93
C VAL A 62 -9.06 -4.19 -13.49
N PHE A 63 -10.27 -3.74 -13.15
CA PHE A 63 -10.53 -2.38 -12.70
C PHE A 63 -9.74 -2.05 -11.43
N PHE A 64 -9.70 -2.97 -10.45
CA PHE A 64 -8.87 -2.79 -9.26
C PHE A 64 -7.39 -2.61 -9.61
N ARG A 65 -6.85 -3.43 -10.52
CA ARG A 65 -5.44 -3.36 -10.91
C ARG A 65 -5.12 -2.02 -11.58
N GLU A 66 -5.96 -1.57 -12.51
CA GLU A 66 -5.82 -0.27 -13.17
C GLU A 66 -5.83 0.87 -12.15
N ARG A 67 -6.79 0.87 -11.22
CA ARG A 67 -6.85 1.90 -10.17
C ARG A 67 -5.64 1.88 -9.25
N LEU A 68 -5.15 0.69 -8.90
CA LEU A 68 -3.98 0.55 -8.05
C LEU A 68 -2.72 1.10 -8.74
N GLU A 69 -2.56 0.84 -10.04
CA GLU A 69 -1.44 1.36 -10.84
C GLU A 69 -1.51 2.89 -11.02
N GLU A 70 -2.72 3.47 -11.15
CA GLU A 70 -2.91 4.92 -11.17
C GLU A 70 -2.54 5.59 -9.84
N LEU A 71 -2.85 4.93 -8.71
CA LEU A 71 -2.65 5.48 -7.37
C LEU A 71 -1.21 5.32 -6.87
N ILE A 72 -0.53 4.24 -7.26
CA ILE A 72 0.85 3.97 -6.84
C ILE A 72 1.78 4.25 -8.01
N THR A 73 2.29 5.49 -8.07
CA THR A 73 3.26 5.93 -9.10
C THR A 73 4.72 5.60 -8.75
N SER A 74 4.95 4.94 -7.61
CA SER A 74 6.26 4.48 -7.13
C SER A 74 6.94 3.52 -8.13
N ASP A 75 8.23 3.74 -8.42
CA ASP A 75 9.11 2.86 -9.24
C ASP A 75 9.39 1.52 -8.51
N SER A 76 8.32 0.76 -8.33
CA SER A 76 8.22 -0.42 -7.47
C SER A 76 7.50 -1.53 -8.21
N ARG A 77 7.85 -2.77 -7.87
CA ARG A 77 7.19 -3.94 -8.46
C ARG A 77 6.03 -4.33 -7.56
N LEU A 78 4.81 -4.15 -8.05
CA LEU A 78 3.59 -4.57 -7.39
C LEU A 78 3.20 -6.00 -7.81
N GLN A 79 2.87 -6.84 -6.85
CA GLN A 79 2.25 -8.14 -7.07
C GLN A 79 0.90 -8.17 -6.36
N VAL A 80 -0.17 -8.35 -7.13
CA VAL A 80 -1.54 -8.39 -6.63
C VAL A 80 -2.03 -9.83 -6.62
N ARG A 81 -2.58 -10.27 -5.49
CA ARG A 81 -3.23 -11.58 -5.33
C ARG A 81 -4.64 -11.39 -4.82
N PHE A 82 -5.62 -11.80 -5.60
CA PHE A 82 -7.02 -11.82 -5.19
C PHE A 82 -7.29 -13.08 -4.36
N LEU A 83 -7.86 -12.90 -3.17
CA LEU A 83 -8.32 -14.00 -2.33
C LEU A 83 -9.79 -14.32 -2.60
N GLU A 84 -10.58 -13.27 -2.79
CA GLU A 84 -12.02 -13.36 -3.06
C GLU A 84 -12.43 -12.09 -3.81
N ALA A 85 -13.11 -12.25 -4.94
CA ALA A 85 -13.65 -11.16 -5.76
C ALA A 85 -14.99 -11.64 -6.32
N GLU A 86 -16.09 -11.13 -5.77
CA GLU A 86 -17.43 -11.58 -6.17
C GLU A 86 -18.40 -10.38 -6.23
N CYS A 87 -18.77 -9.98 -7.45
CA CYS A 87 -19.64 -8.83 -7.70
C CYS A 87 -21.01 -9.01 -7.02
N LYS A 88 -21.58 -10.22 -7.09
CA LYS A 88 -22.92 -10.52 -6.56
C LYS A 88 -23.01 -10.41 -5.04
N LYS A 89 -21.91 -10.68 -4.33
CA LYS A 89 -21.84 -10.53 -2.88
C LYS A 89 -21.26 -9.18 -2.46
N GLY A 90 -20.77 -8.38 -3.41
CA GLY A 90 -20.05 -7.14 -3.12
C GLY A 90 -18.78 -7.35 -2.30
N VAL A 91 -18.09 -8.49 -2.44
CA VAL A 91 -16.90 -8.83 -1.66
C VAL A 91 -15.64 -8.66 -2.51
N LEU A 92 -14.66 -7.92 -1.99
CA LEU A 92 -13.33 -7.81 -2.57
C LEU A 92 -12.25 -7.95 -1.48
N SER A 93 -11.44 -8.99 -1.60
CA SER A 93 -10.34 -9.30 -0.68
C SER A 93 -9.05 -9.49 -1.47
N VAL A 94 -8.06 -8.64 -1.18
CA VAL A 94 -6.81 -8.54 -1.96
C VAL A 94 -5.61 -8.51 -1.03
N ILE A 95 -4.53 -9.18 -1.45
CA ILE A 95 -3.19 -9.02 -0.91
C ILE A 95 -2.33 -8.34 -1.97
N VAL A 96 -1.70 -7.23 -1.62
CA VAL A 96 -0.76 -6.51 -2.47
C VAL A 96 0.63 -6.55 -1.84
N GLU A 97 1.60 -7.06 -2.58
CA GLU A 97 3.01 -7.05 -2.22
C GLU A 97 3.76 -6.03 -3.08
N GLU A 98 4.34 -5.02 -2.44
CA GLU A 98 5.22 -4.04 -3.08
C GLU A 98 6.68 -4.41 -2.81
N SER A 99 7.50 -4.48 -3.86
CA SER A 99 8.95 -4.64 -3.77
C SER A 99 9.66 -3.40 -4.30
N PHE A 100 10.49 -2.76 -3.48
CA PHE A 100 11.24 -1.55 -3.84
C PHE A 100 12.71 -1.65 -3.40
N ARG A 101 13.54 -0.71 -3.84
CA ARG A 101 14.93 -0.58 -3.39
C ARG A 101 15.11 0.69 -2.57
N TYR A 102 15.72 0.55 -1.40
CA TYR A 102 16.22 1.70 -0.65
C TYR A 102 17.35 2.38 -1.41
N PRO A 103 17.60 3.69 -1.17
CA PRO A 103 18.71 4.43 -1.79
C PRO A 103 20.08 3.76 -1.62
N PHE A 104 20.27 3.00 -0.53
CA PHE A 104 21.47 2.22 -0.26
C PHE A 104 21.50 0.84 -0.92
N GLY A 105 20.63 0.56 -1.89
CA GLY A 105 20.60 -0.67 -2.69
C GLY A 105 19.97 -1.89 -2.01
N LYS A 106 19.63 -1.81 -0.71
CA LYS A 106 18.88 -2.87 -0.03
C LYS A 106 17.48 -2.98 -0.61
N LYS A 107 17.01 -4.21 -0.84
CA LYS A 107 15.62 -4.48 -1.22
C LYS A 107 14.72 -4.37 0.01
N GLY A 108 13.64 -3.60 -0.11
CA GLY A 108 12.54 -3.57 0.84
C GLY A 108 11.32 -4.26 0.24
N SER A 109 10.50 -4.86 1.09
CA SER A 109 9.20 -5.40 0.70
C SER A 109 8.14 -4.97 1.72
N LEU A 110 6.98 -4.60 1.24
CA LEU A 110 5.79 -4.30 2.04
C LEU A 110 4.64 -5.16 1.52
N THR A 111 3.78 -5.59 2.44
CA THR A 111 2.61 -6.40 2.13
C THR A 111 1.43 -5.77 2.83
N GLU A 112 0.39 -5.44 2.06
CA GLU A 112 -0.88 -4.97 2.61
C GLU A 112 -1.98 -5.95 2.21
N LYS A 113 -2.80 -6.32 3.19
CA LYS A 113 -4.00 -7.12 2.98
C LYS A 113 -5.21 -6.25 3.29
N GLN A 114 -6.10 -6.10 2.31
CA GLN A 114 -7.33 -5.36 2.46
C GLN A 114 -8.51 -6.25 2.07
N THR A 115 -9.53 -6.27 2.91
CA THR A 115 -10.82 -6.89 2.62
C THR A 115 -11.90 -5.83 2.81
N ALA A 116 -12.82 -5.75 1.87
CA ALA A 116 -14.00 -4.92 1.97
C ALA A 116 -15.21 -5.69 1.45
N VAL A 117 -16.35 -5.41 2.07
CA VAL A 117 -17.64 -6.03 1.77
C VAL A 117 -18.65 -4.90 1.70
N ILE A 118 -19.49 -4.92 0.67
CA ILE A 118 -20.63 -4.02 0.56
C ILE A 118 -21.75 -4.62 1.40
N ASP A 119 -22.22 -3.86 2.38
CA ASP A 119 -23.47 -4.18 3.04
C ASP A 119 -24.58 -3.63 2.15
N TYR A 120 -25.32 -4.52 1.48
CA TYR A 120 -26.58 -4.11 0.87
C TYR A 120 -27.51 -3.84 2.05
N GLU A 121 -27.65 -2.57 2.44
CA GLU A 121 -28.78 -2.18 3.28
C GLU A 121 -30.01 -2.80 2.62
N ILE A 122 -30.62 -3.77 3.31
CA ILE A 122 -31.91 -4.31 2.96
C ILE A 122 -32.81 -3.07 2.95
N GLN A 123 -33.12 -2.54 1.77
CA GLN A 123 -34.24 -1.64 1.60
C GLN A 123 -35.48 -2.47 1.93
N GLU A 124 -35.84 -2.53 3.22
CA GLU A 124 -37.17 -2.93 3.67
C GLU A 124 -38.15 -1.88 3.12
N GLU A 125 -38.83 -2.24 2.04
CA GLU A 125 -40.12 -1.67 1.63
C GLU A 125 -41.21 -1.97 2.66
#